data_AF-A0A942G020-F1
#
_entry.id   AF-A0A942G020-F1
#
_cell.length_a   1.000
_cell.length_b   1.000
_cell.length_c   1.000
_cell.angle_alpha   90.00
_cell.angle_beta   90.00
_cell.angle_gamma   90.00
#
_symmetry.space_group_name_H-M   'P 1'
#
loop_
_entity.id
_entity.type
_entity.pdbx_description
1 polymer ?
#
loop_
_entity_poly.entity_id
_entity_poly.type
_entity_poly.pdbx_seq_one_letter_code
_entity_poly.pdbx_strand_id
1 'polypeptide(L)'
;MTIRPECGVDEAGRGPLAGPVVAAAVILDPARPVAGLADSKKLPARTRELLAAEIRIHALAWSVAAASVEEIDALNILQASLLAMQRAVAGLALTPAAALIDGNRCPRLA
;
A
#
# COMPACT_ATOMS: atom_id res chain seq x y z
N MET A 1 -8.98 -1.25 -26.55
CA MET A 1 -8.91 -2.08 -25.33
C MET A 1 -8.64 -1.15 -24.17
N THR A 2 -9.56 -1.01 -23.22
CA THR A 2 -9.33 -0.20 -22.02
C THR A 2 -8.50 -1.05 -21.05
N ILE A 3 -7.20 -0.77 -20.94
CA ILE A 3 -6.34 -1.43 -19.96
C ILE A 3 -6.77 -0.90 -18.59
N ARG A 4 -7.33 -1.78 -17.75
CA ARG A 4 -7.51 -1.48 -16.33
C ARG A 4 -6.16 -1.72 -15.65
N PRO A 5 -5.59 -0.72 -14.95
CA PRO A 5 -4.24 -0.83 -14.43
C PRO A 5 -4.17 -1.72 -13.18
N GLU A 6 -2.98 -2.22 -12.88
CA GLU A 6 -2.69 -3.00 -11.68
C GLU A 6 -2.29 -2.07 -10.52
N CYS A 7 -2.57 -2.47 -9.28
CA CYS A 7 -2.05 -1.79 -8.10
C CYS A 7 -1.01 -2.65 -7.37
N GLY A 8 0.01 -2.01 -6.79
CA GLY A 8 0.87 -2.60 -5.79
C GLY A 8 0.36 -2.30 -4.38
N VAL A 9 0.46 -3.26 -3.47
CA VAL A 9 -0.01 -3.13 -2.08
C VAL A 9 1.01 -3.72 -1.12
N ASP A 10 1.36 -2.97 -0.08
CA ASP A 10 2.32 -3.36 0.96
C ASP A 10 1.93 -2.74 2.32
N GLU A 11 2.38 -3.34 3.42
CA GLU A 11 2.13 -2.92 4.79
C GLU A 11 3.39 -2.60 5.61
N ALA A 12 3.24 -1.68 6.55
CA ALA A 12 4.24 -1.36 7.56
C ALA A 12 3.60 -1.38 8.96
N GLY A 13 4.38 -1.80 9.96
CA GLY A 13 3.92 -1.80 11.36
C GLY A 13 3.50 -3.17 11.92
N ARG A 14 3.93 -4.29 11.30
CA ARG A 14 3.62 -5.64 11.81
C ARG A 14 4.43 -6.10 13.03
N GLY A 15 5.66 -5.62 13.14
CA GLY A 15 6.60 -6.02 14.19
C GLY A 15 6.69 -5.12 15.44
N PRO A 16 6.42 -3.80 15.38
CA PRO A 16 6.47 -2.93 16.56
C PRO A 16 5.48 -3.34 17.67
N LEU A 17 5.81 -2.99 18.91
CA LEU A 17 4.95 -3.21 20.10
C LEU A 17 3.85 -2.16 20.27
N ALA A 18 3.91 -1.06 19.52
CA ALA A 18 2.96 0.04 19.63
C ALA A 18 2.68 0.64 18.26
N GLY A 19 1.47 1.16 18.11
CA GLY A 19 0.98 1.79 16.89
C GLY A 19 0.18 0.85 16.00
N PRO A 20 -0.51 1.41 14.99
CA PRO A 20 -1.31 0.64 14.06
C PRO A 20 -0.45 -0.10 13.05
N VAL A 21 -1.07 -1.02 12.32
CA VAL A 21 -0.53 -1.50 11.04
C VAL A 21 -1.13 -0.65 9.92
N VAL A 22 -0.27 -0.15 9.02
CA VAL A 22 -0.65 0.75 7.93
C VAL A 22 -0.34 0.06 6.61
N ALA A 23 -1.26 0.12 5.66
CA ALA A 23 -1.05 -0.36 4.30
C ALA A 23 -1.25 0.77 3.29
N ALA A 24 -0.54 0.68 2.16
CA ALA A 24 -0.71 1.57 1.03
C ALA A 24 -1.04 0.75 -0.22
N ALA A 25 -1.91 1.29 -1.07
CA ALA A 25 -2.17 0.78 -2.41
C ALA A 25 -1.81 1.87 -3.42
N VAL A 26 -1.06 1.52 -4.47
CA VAL A 26 -0.57 2.48 -5.47
C VAL A 26 -0.73 1.92 -6.88
N ILE A 27 -1.32 2.70 -7.77
CA ILE A 27 -1.36 2.44 -9.21
C ILE A 27 -0.36 3.41 -9.86
N LEU A 28 0.78 2.90 -10.30
CA LEU A 28 1.79 3.71 -10.98
C LEU A 28 1.34 4.08 -12.40
N ASP A 29 1.74 5.28 -12.84
CA ASP A 29 1.53 5.72 -14.20
C ASP A 29 2.73 5.32 -15.07
N PRO A 30 2.57 4.41 -16.06
CA PRO A 30 3.69 4.02 -16.93
C PRO A 30 4.21 5.19 -17.78
N ALA A 31 3.43 6.25 -17.97
CA ALA A 31 3.86 7.44 -18.69
C ALA A 31 4.64 8.43 -17.80
N ARG A 32 4.60 8.27 -16.47
CA ARG A 32 5.28 9.13 -15.50
C ARG A 32 6.06 8.28 -14.48
N PRO A 33 7.15 7.60 -14.91
CA PRO A 33 7.92 6.75 -14.02
C PRO A 33 8.58 7.55 -12.89
N VAL A 34 8.59 6.99 -11.69
CA VAL A 34 9.28 7.56 -10.51
C VAL A 34 10.72 7.05 -10.50
N ALA A 35 11.67 7.93 -10.79
CA ALA A 35 13.09 7.56 -10.87
C ALA A 35 13.64 7.18 -9.50
N GLY A 36 14.44 6.10 -9.44
CA GLY A 36 15.05 5.67 -8.18
C GLY A 36 14.09 4.93 -7.23
N LEU A 37 12.87 4.61 -7.66
CA LEU A 37 11.97 3.73 -6.93
C LEU A 37 12.61 2.33 -6.82
N ALA A 38 12.90 1.93 -5.59
CA ALA A 38 13.52 0.66 -5.23
C ALA A 38 12.96 0.18 -3.88
N ASP A 39 13.41 -1.00 -3.42
CA ASP A 39 13.07 -1.49 -2.07
C ASP A 39 13.39 -0.43 -1.02
N SER A 40 12.34 0.01 -0.30
CA SER A 40 12.40 1.11 0.66
C SER A 40 13.42 0.88 1.77
N LYS A 41 13.74 -0.38 2.09
CA LYS A 41 14.72 -0.76 3.13
C LYS A 41 16.16 -0.41 2.75
N LYS A 42 16.42 -0.14 1.46
CA LYS A 42 17.74 0.27 0.95
C LYS A 42 17.89 1.79 0.86
N LEU A 43 16.84 2.55 1.17
CA LEU A 43 16.79 4.00 0.97
C LEU A 43 16.84 4.76 2.30
N PRO A 44 17.63 5.85 2.40
CA PRO A 44 17.63 6.69 3.59
C PRO A 44 16.29 7.42 3.75
N ALA A 45 15.95 7.80 4.99
CA ALA A 45 14.66 8.39 5.33
C ALA A 45 14.27 9.58 4.45
N ARG A 46 15.22 10.50 4.24
CA ARG A 46 15.03 11.67 3.37
C ARG A 46 14.66 11.29 1.94
N THR A 47 15.29 10.26 1.37
CA THR A 47 14.96 9.80 0.01
C THR A 47 13.56 9.18 -0.04
N ARG A 48 13.15 8.46 1.00
CA ARG A 48 11.78 7.91 1.09
C ARG A 48 10.73 9.01 1.13
N GLU A 49 10.97 10.10 1.84
CA GLU A 49 10.04 11.25 1.87
C GLU A 49 9.90 11.92 0.51
N LEU A 50 11.02 12.12 -0.20
CA LEU A 50 11.03 12.66 -1.55
C LEU A 50 10.26 11.75 -2.52
N LEU A 51 10.55 10.46 -2.52
CA LEU A 51 9.87 9.49 -3.38
C LEU A 51 8.38 9.37 -3.03
N ALA A 52 8.01 9.45 -1.76
CA ALA A 52 6.60 9.44 -1.36
C ALA A 52 5.84 10.64 -1.94
N ALA A 53 6.47 11.82 -2.00
CA ALA A 53 5.89 12.99 -2.67
C ALA A 53 5.78 12.77 -4.18
N GLU A 54 6.82 12.27 -4.84
CA GLU A 54 6.81 11.98 -6.28
C GLU A 54 5.74 10.95 -6.65
N ILE A 55 5.62 9.85 -5.89
CA ILE A 55 4.57 8.84 -6.08
C ILE A 55 3.18 9.49 -6.03
N ARG A 56 2.92 10.35 -5.05
CA ARG A 56 1.60 11.00 -4.90
C ARG A 56 1.25 11.92 -6.06
N ILE A 57 2.25 12.50 -6.72
CA ILE A 57 2.08 13.41 -7.87
C ILE A 57 1.96 12.62 -9.18
N HIS A 58 2.74 11.55 -9.33
CA HIS A 58 2.92 10.84 -10.60
C HIS A 58 2.05 9.59 -10.74
N ALA A 59 1.58 8.98 -9.64
CA ALA A 59 0.68 7.84 -9.71
C ALA A 59 -0.67 8.20 -10.36
N LEU A 60 -1.33 7.18 -10.93
CA LEU A 60 -2.70 7.29 -11.42
C LEU A 60 -3.71 7.35 -10.25
N ALA A 61 -3.45 6.56 -9.21
CA ALA A 61 -4.20 6.58 -7.96
C ALA A 61 -3.34 6.02 -6.84
N TRP A 62 -3.60 6.45 -5.61
CA TRP A 62 -3.00 5.90 -4.41
C TRP A 62 -3.95 6.07 -3.23
N SER A 63 -3.76 5.25 -2.20
CA SER A 63 -4.53 5.30 -0.96
C SER A 63 -3.70 4.72 0.18
N VAL A 64 -3.92 5.25 1.39
CA VAL A 64 -3.30 4.77 2.62
C VAL A 64 -4.39 4.51 3.63
N ALA A 65 -4.34 3.35 4.28
CA ALA A 65 -5.28 2.98 5.32
C ALA A 65 -4.58 2.24 6.46
N ALA A 66 -5.24 2.17 7.61
CA ALA A 66 -4.70 1.53 8.79
C ALA A 66 -5.69 0.55 9.41
N ALA A 67 -5.17 -0.39 10.19
CA ALA A 67 -5.91 -1.09 11.22
C ALA A 67 -5.34 -0.68 12.59
N SER A 68 -6.22 -0.26 13.50
CA SER A 68 -5.86 0.29 14.81
C SER A 68 -5.31 -0.79 15.75
N VAL A 69 -4.78 -0.38 16.90
CA VAL A 69 -4.31 -1.33 17.94
C VAL A 69 -5.48 -2.19 18.44
N GLU A 70 -6.66 -1.59 18.61
CA GLU A 70 -7.87 -2.30 19.02
C GLU A 70 -8.30 -3.35 18.00
N GLU A 71 -8.11 -3.07 16.70
CA GLU A 71 -8.38 -4.03 15.64
C GLU A 71 -7.32 -5.13 15.57
N ILE A 72 -6.05 -4.82 15.86
CA ILE A 72 -4.97 -5.80 15.98
C ILE A 72 -5.27 -6.78 17.12
N ASP A 73 -5.67 -6.26 18.29
CA ASP A 73 -6.01 -7.07 19.45
C ASP A 73 -7.22 -7.96 19.20
N ALA A 74 -8.22 -7.47 18.47
CA ALA A 74 -9.43 -8.23 18.15
C ALA A 74 -9.22 -9.27 17.04
N LEU A 75 -8.39 -8.97 16.04
CA LEU A 75 -8.30 -9.77 14.80
C LEU A 75 -7.02 -10.60 14.71
N ASN A 76 -6.02 -10.35 15.54
CA ASN A 76 -4.61 -10.68 15.36
C ASN A 76 -3.90 -9.88 14.25
N ILE A 77 -2.57 -9.85 14.30
CA ILE A 77 -1.75 -9.03 13.40
C ILE A 77 -1.90 -9.41 11.93
N LEU A 78 -2.05 -10.70 11.59
CA LEU A 78 -2.22 -11.12 10.20
C LEU A 78 -3.51 -10.58 9.62
N GLN A 79 -4.63 -10.74 10.33
CA GLN A 79 -5.94 -10.29 9.83
C GLN A 79 -6.04 -8.76 9.83
N ALA A 80 -5.45 -8.08 10.81
CA ALA A 80 -5.37 -6.63 10.83
C ALA A 80 -4.56 -6.06 9.65
N SER A 81 -3.44 -6.71 9.26
CA SER A 81 -2.71 -6.36 8.04
C SER A 81 -3.58 -6.53 6.79
N LEU A 82 -4.28 -7.66 6.67
CA LEU A 82 -5.19 -7.90 5.55
C LEU A 82 -6.35 -6.90 5.51
N LEU A 83 -6.85 -6.46 6.67
CA LEU A 83 -7.87 -5.42 6.77
C LEU A 83 -7.35 -4.06 6.31
N ALA A 84 -6.14 -3.67 6.73
CA ALA A 84 -5.51 -2.44 6.28
C ALA A 84 -5.31 -2.45 4.75
N MET A 85 -4.85 -3.56 4.18
CA MET A 85 -4.71 -3.71 2.72
C MET A 85 -6.05 -3.60 1.98
N GLN A 86 -7.11 -4.23 2.50
CA GLN A 86 -8.46 -4.13 1.92
C GLN A 86 -8.92 -2.67 1.88
N ARG A 87 -8.77 -1.95 2.99
CA ARG A 87 -9.11 -0.53 3.08
C ARG A 87 -8.27 0.33 2.14
N ALA A 88 -6.98 0.03 2.00
CA ALA A 88 -6.10 0.75 1.09
C ALA A 88 -6.57 0.60 -0.36
N VAL A 89 -6.84 -0.64 -0.81
CA VAL A 89 -7.36 -0.89 -2.17
C VAL A 89 -8.74 -0.26 -2.37
N ALA A 90 -9.64 -0.38 -1.39
CA ALA A 90 -10.99 0.21 -1.47
C ALA A 90 -10.98 1.74 -1.51
N GLY A 91 -9.93 2.38 -0.97
CA GLY A 91 -9.76 3.83 -1.01
C GLY A 91 -9.16 4.38 -2.31
N LEU A 92 -8.79 3.53 -3.28
CA LEU A 92 -8.28 4.00 -4.57
C LEU A 92 -9.38 4.71 -5.36
N ALA A 93 -9.07 5.90 -5.88
CA ALA A 93 -9.97 6.64 -6.76
C ALA A 93 -10.17 5.95 -8.13
N LEU A 94 -9.32 4.99 -8.46
CA LEU A 94 -9.37 4.18 -9.68
C LEU A 94 -9.39 2.70 -9.30
N THR A 95 -10.39 1.98 -9.79
CA THR A 95 -10.49 0.53 -9.56
C THR A 95 -9.44 -0.23 -10.37
N PRO A 96 -8.51 -0.97 -9.72
CA PRO A 96 -7.50 -1.74 -10.44
C PRO A 96 -8.11 -3.02 -11.05
N ALA A 97 -7.44 -3.60 -12.05
CA ALA A 97 -7.75 -4.93 -12.57
C ALA A 97 -7.28 -6.06 -11.63
N ALA A 98 -6.13 -5.84 -11.01
CA ALA A 98 -5.46 -6.79 -10.14
C ALA A 98 -4.65 -6.04 -9.08
N ALA A 99 -4.41 -6.71 -7.95
CA ALA A 99 -3.58 -6.21 -6.87
C ALA A 99 -2.38 -7.14 -6.66
N LEU A 100 -1.17 -6.58 -6.74
CA LEU A 100 0.09 -7.23 -6.44
C LEU A 100 0.41 -6.98 -4.96
N ILE A 101 0.35 -8.02 -4.14
CA ILE A 101 0.48 -7.94 -2.69
C ILE A 101 1.88 -8.35 -2.26
N ASP A 102 2.55 -7.56 -1.43
CA ASP A 102 3.80 -7.97 -0.76
C ASP A 102 3.49 -8.91 0.42
N GLY A 103 3.30 -10.19 0.13
CA GLY A 103 3.00 -11.18 1.16
C GLY A 103 2.60 -12.56 0.63
N ASN A 104 2.49 -13.52 1.54
CA ASN A 104 2.09 -14.90 1.22
C ASN A 104 0.59 -15.17 1.39
N ARG A 105 -0.19 -14.15 1.77
CA ARG A 105 -1.64 -14.19 1.94
C ARG A 105 -2.24 -12.96 1.28
N CYS A 106 -3.26 -13.17 0.45
CA CYS A 106 -3.97 -12.06 -0.20
C CYS A 106 -5.21 -11.66 0.61
N PRO A 107 -5.51 -10.34 0.70
CA PRO A 107 -6.78 -9.88 1.21
C PRO A 107 -7.94 -10.34 0.32
N ARG A 108 -9.14 -10.44 0.88
CA ARG A 108 -10.35 -10.56 0.07
C ARG A 108 -10.72 -9.18 -0.47
N LEU A 109 -10.59 -9.00 -1.78
CA LEU A 109 -10.94 -7.76 -2.48
C LEU A 109 -12.33 -7.94 -3.12
N ALA A 110 -13.11 -6.86 -3.16
CA ALA A 110 -14.46 -6.83 -3.73
C ALA A 110 -14.43 -6.69 -5.26
#